data_AF-A0A520YP75-F1
#
_entry.id   AF-A0A520YP75-F1
#
_cell.length_a   1.000
_cell.length_b   1.000
_cell.length_c   1.000
_cell.angle_alpha   90.00
_cell.angle_beta   90.00
_cell.angle_gamma   90.00
#
_symmetry.space_group_name_H-M   'P 1'
#
loop_
_entity.id
_entity.type
_entity.pdbx_description
1 polymer ?
#
loop_
_entity_poly.entity_id
_entity_poly.type
_entity_poly.pdbx_seq_one_letter_code
_entity_poly.pdbx_strand_id
1 'polypeptide(L)'
;MAKGVRDVIRRAARGSSWSHFMDYASPALFEVMPMRALLAQGKEFVSNGSDGHRYAKVREGIASSLRARGLDVELGPQENKARGLVPAELSEDARRQTGDRILEIYFTQIFAGDETILDLRGDSFSTSEGASLQWRPKAFYVQWQSDFLQGLRDLYAGFYLDEEARFEAGLHRLGLQNSGDALVSHLGSGDQRSVRFETSAFHTSFHDTFLACRDRGVALHRNFLALGIYLVCLYDVLESLELEFDVRGAFERSCVSC
;
A
#
# COMPACT_ATOMS: atom_id res chain seq x y z
N MET A 1 7.75 -26.54 6.89
CA MET A 1 6.56 -25.92 7.50
C MET A 1 5.89 -24.88 6.59
N ALA A 2 6.64 -23.98 5.94
CA ALA A 2 6.10 -22.91 5.07
C ALA A 2 5.24 -23.37 3.88
N LYS A 3 5.51 -24.54 3.28
CA LYS A 3 4.76 -25.06 2.12
C LYS A 3 3.28 -25.34 2.44
N GLY A 4 3.00 -25.97 3.58
CA GLY A 4 1.63 -26.25 4.03
C GLY A 4 0.82 -25.00 4.37
N VAL A 5 1.49 -23.96 4.89
CA VAL A 5 0.88 -22.66 5.19
C VAL A 5 0.49 -21.92 3.91
N ARG A 6 1.39 -21.86 2.93
CA ARG A 6 1.09 -21.29 1.60
C ARG A 6 -0.09 -21.98 0.93
N ASP A 7 -0.21 -23.31 1.05
CA ASP A 7 -1.29 -24.09 0.41
C ASP A 7 -2.66 -23.92 1.10
N VAL A 8 -2.68 -23.62 2.40
CA VAL A 8 -3.92 -23.29 3.14
C VAL A 8 -4.38 -21.88 2.78
N ILE A 9 -3.46 -20.91 2.76
CA ILE A 9 -3.78 -19.52 2.40
C ILE A 9 -4.19 -19.44 0.92
N ARG A 10 -3.47 -20.09 0.00
CA ARG A 10 -3.88 -20.19 -1.41
C ARG A 10 -5.26 -20.83 -1.59
N ARG A 11 -5.60 -21.86 -0.82
CA ARG A 11 -6.94 -22.48 -0.87
C ARG A 11 -8.04 -21.54 -0.36
N ALA A 12 -7.79 -20.82 0.74
CA ALA A 12 -8.71 -19.80 1.24
C ALA A 12 -8.82 -18.59 0.29
N ALA A 13 -7.78 -18.35 -0.51
CA ALA A 13 -7.66 -17.30 -1.52
C ALA A 13 -8.10 -17.73 -2.94
N ARG A 14 -8.55 -18.97 -3.16
CA ARG A 14 -8.94 -19.43 -4.51
C ARG A 14 -10.18 -18.66 -4.97
N GLY A 15 -10.05 -17.95 -6.09
CA GLY A 15 -11.11 -17.13 -6.67
C GLY A 15 -11.11 -15.67 -6.22
N SER A 16 -10.18 -15.25 -5.36
CA SER A 16 -9.92 -13.85 -5.04
C SER A 16 -8.58 -13.38 -5.62
N SER A 17 -8.36 -12.06 -5.68
CA SER A 17 -7.11 -11.43 -6.15
C SER A 17 -5.85 -11.82 -5.35
N TRP A 18 -6.00 -12.60 -4.28
CA TRP A 18 -4.96 -13.04 -3.36
C TRP A 18 -3.97 -14.07 -3.90
N SER A 19 -4.36 -14.90 -4.89
CA SER A 19 -3.47 -15.95 -5.39
C SER A 19 -2.19 -15.37 -5.97
N HIS A 20 -2.29 -14.24 -6.66
CA HIS A 20 -1.16 -13.50 -7.21
C HIS A 20 -0.31 -12.86 -6.12
N PHE A 21 -0.92 -12.28 -5.08
CA PHE A 21 -0.16 -11.73 -3.94
C PHE A 21 0.72 -12.77 -3.25
N MET A 22 0.26 -14.00 -3.10
CA MET A 22 1.05 -15.08 -2.48
C MET A 22 2.30 -15.46 -3.29
N ASP A 23 2.31 -15.14 -4.59
CA ASP A 23 3.48 -15.33 -5.45
C ASP A 23 4.54 -14.25 -5.17
N TYR A 24 4.10 -13.06 -4.76
CA TYR A 24 4.91 -11.90 -4.37
C TYR A 24 5.32 -11.91 -2.89
N ALA A 25 4.63 -12.67 -2.03
CA ALA A 25 4.94 -12.74 -0.60
C ALA A 25 6.25 -13.51 -0.34
N SER A 26 7.26 -12.79 0.15
CA SER A 26 8.54 -13.35 0.58
C SER A 26 8.34 -14.52 1.57
N PRO A 27 9.01 -15.67 1.40
CA PRO A 27 8.96 -16.77 2.37
C PRO A 27 9.27 -16.33 3.81
N ALA A 28 10.19 -15.38 3.97
CA ALA A 28 10.60 -14.85 5.27
C ALA A 28 9.44 -14.16 6.02
N LEU A 29 8.45 -13.60 5.30
CA LEU A 29 7.24 -13.03 5.92
C LEU A 29 6.52 -14.05 6.81
N PHE A 30 6.42 -15.30 6.36
CA PHE A 30 5.75 -16.38 7.09
C PHE A 30 6.56 -16.88 8.29
N GLU A 31 7.84 -16.53 8.37
CA GLU A 31 8.71 -16.87 9.49
C GLU A 31 8.62 -15.82 10.61
N VAL A 32 8.27 -14.57 10.27
CA VAL A 32 8.17 -13.45 11.22
C VAL A 32 6.73 -13.08 11.59
N MET A 33 5.73 -13.56 10.85
CA MET A 33 4.33 -13.35 11.18
C MET A 33 3.73 -14.59 11.88
N PRO A 34 3.12 -14.44 13.07
CA PRO A 34 2.40 -15.54 13.70
C PRO A 34 1.27 -16.07 12.80
N MET A 35 1.13 -17.40 12.66
CA MET A 35 0.09 -18.01 11.81
C MET A 35 -1.32 -17.52 12.18
N ARG A 36 -1.60 -17.31 13.47
CA ARG A 36 -2.88 -16.77 13.94
C ARG A 36 -3.14 -15.36 13.40
N ALA A 37 -2.11 -14.53 13.29
CA ALA A 37 -2.21 -13.18 12.74
C ALA A 37 -2.53 -13.22 11.23
N LEU A 38 -1.84 -14.08 10.47
CA LEU A 38 -2.10 -14.29 9.04
C LEU A 38 -3.53 -14.77 8.78
N LEU A 39 -4.01 -15.75 9.56
CA LEU A 39 -5.39 -16.26 9.44
C LEU A 39 -6.42 -15.20 9.84
N ALA A 40 -6.16 -14.42 10.88
CA ALA A 40 -7.06 -13.35 11.32
C ALA A 40 -7.19 -12.28 10.23
N GLN A 41 -6.07 -11.80 9.69
CA GLN A 41 -6.06 -10.82 8.61
C GLN A 41 -6.71 -11.39 7.33
N GLY A 42 -6.45 -12.65 6.99
CA GLY A 42 -7.11 -13.33 5.87
C GLY A 42 -8.62 -13.40 6.01
N LYS A 43 -9.12 -13.75 7.21
CA LYS A 43 -10.56 -13.75 7.50
C LYS A 43 -11.17 -12.36 7.43
N GLU A 44 -10.48 -11.35 7.93
CA GLU A 44 -10.90 -9.95 7.83
C GLU A 44 -11.10 -9.56 6.36
N PHE A 45 -10.14 -9.86 5.50
CA PHE A 45 -10.24 -9.55 4.07
C PHE A 45 -11.41 -10.25 3.36
N VAL A 46 -11.69 -11.51 3.68
CA VAL A 46 -12.86 -12.23 3.14
C VAL A 46 -14.17 -11.63 3.65
N SER A 47 -14.23 -11.31 4.94
CA SER A 47 -15.40 -10.67 5.54
C SER A 47 -15.67 -9.30 4.90
N ASN A 48 -14.61 -8.50 4.75
CA ASN A 48 -14.68 -7.16 4.15
C ASN A 48 -15.14 -7.20 2.69
N GLY A 49 -14.67 -8.19 1.92
CA GLY A 49 -15.08 -8.36 0.52
C GLY A 49 -16.50 -8.88 0.31
N SER A 50 -17.14 -9.45 1.33
CA SER A 50 -18.53 -9.93 1.26
C SER A 50 -19.57 -8.94 1.79
N ASP A 51 -19.15 -7.93 2.54
CA ASP A 51 -20.02 -6.87 3.07
C ASP A 51 -20.05 -5.65 2.13
N GLY A 52 -20.95 -5.70 1.13
CA GLY A 52 -21.13 -4.62 0.16
C GLY A 52 -21.57 -3.30 0.78
N HIS A 53 -22.34 -3.33 1.87
CA HIS A 53 -22.82 -2.11 2.55
C HIS A 53 -21.68 -1.42 3.30
N ARG A 54 -20.87 -2.19 4.03
CA ARG A 54 -19.68 -1.65 4.70
C ARG A 54 -18.67 -1.14 3.69
N TYR A 55 -18.46 -1.86 2.58
CA TYR A 55 -17.56 -1.39 1.54
C TYR A 55 -18.04 -0.06 0.92
N ALA A 56 -19.34 0.10 0.66
CA ALA A 56 -19.89 1.37 0.16
C ALA A 56 -19.59 2.55 1.10
N LYS A 57 -19.69 2.35 2.42
CA LYS A 57 -19.32 3.37 3.43
C LYS A 57 -17.83 3.71 3.40
N VAL A 58 -16.96 2.70 3.36
CA VAL A 58 -15.50 2.90 3.27
C VAL A 58 -15.15 3.72 2.03
N ARG A 59 -15.75 3.38 0.88
CA ARG A 59 -15.58 4.12 -0.37
C ARG A 59 -16.04 5.56 -0.27
N GLU A 60 -17.17 5.82 0.38
CA GLU A 60 -17.69 7.18 0.57
C GLU A 60 -16.78 8.02 1.49
N GLY A 61 -16.26 7.41 2.57
CA GLY A 61 -15.28 8.04 3.46
C GLY A 61 -13.98 8.40 2.74
N ILE A 62 -13.46 7.47 1.93
CA ILE A 62 -12.27 7.72 1.11
C ILE A 62 -12.55 8.78 0.03
N ALA A 63 -13.67 8.69 -0.69
CA ALA A 63 -14.06 9.70 -1.67
C ALA A 63 -14.10 11.11 -1.05
N SER A 64 -14.67 11.21 0.15
CA SER A 64 -14.76 12.47 0.87
C SER A 64 -13.40 12.98 1.30
N SER A 65 -12.50 12.09 1.73
CA SER A 65 -11.11 12.44 2.08
C SER A 65 -10.32 12.94 0.87
N LEU A 66 -10.42 12.26 -0.29
CA LEU A 66 -9.76 12.68 -1.53
C LEU A 66 -10.29 14.06 -1.99
N ARG A 67 -11.61 14.26 -1.98
CA ARG A 67 -12.23 15.56 -2.33
C ARG A 67 -11.82 16.69 -1.37
N ALA A 68 -11.76 16.42 -0.07
CA ALA A 68 -11.32 17.40 0.92
C ALA A 68 -9.88 17.85 0.71
N ARG A 69 -9.06 17.03 0.03
CA ARG A 69 -7.70 17.35 -0.38
C ARG A 69 -7.59 17.94 -1.79
N GLY A 70 -8.72 18.13 -2.49
CA GLY A 70 -8.72 18.67 -3.85
C GLY A 70 -8.13 17.72 -4.90
N LEU A 71 -8.01 16.43 -4.59
CA LEU A 71 -7.52 15.45 -5.55
C LEU A 71 -8.56 15.23 -6.67
N ASP A 72 -8.11 15.39 -7.90
CA ASP A 72 -8.88 15.13 -9.12
C ASP A 72 -8.95 13.62 -9.42
N VAL A 73 -9.69 12.91 -8.57
CA VAL A 73 -9.92 11.46 -8.63
C VAL A 73 -11.40 11.17 -8.46
N GLU A 74 -11.98 10.49 -9.45
CA GLU A 74 -13.38 10.09 -9.42
C GLU A 74 -13.49 8.60 -9.04
N LEU A 75 -14.22 8.30 -7.95
CA LEU A 75 -14.60 6.93 -7.62
C LEU A 75 -15.77 6.49 -8.51
N GLY A 76 -15.49 5.64 -9.52
CA GLY A 76 -16.51 5.14 -10.46
C GLY A 76 -17.50 4.15 -9.82
N PRO A 77 -18.61 3.77 -10.48
CA PRO A 77 -19.62 2.87 -9.88
C PRO A 77 -19.05 1.49 -9.50
N GLN A 78 -19.58 0.88 -8.44
CA GLN A 78 -19.10 -0.40 -7.88
C GLN A 78 -19.20 -1.59 -8.85
N GLU A 79 -20.25 -1.58 -9.68
CA GLU A 79 -20.67 -2.74 -10.47
C GLU A 79 -19.87 -2.88 -11.77
N ASN A 80 -19.18 -1.81 -12.19
CA ASN A 80 -18.44 -1.78 -13.44
C ASN A 80 -16.96 -2.06 -13.21
N LYS A 81 -16.39 -3.00 -13.96
CA LYS A 81 -14.94 -3.18 -14.02
C LYS A 81 -14.33 -1.93 -14.65
N ALA A 82 -13.22 -1.44 -14.09
CA ALA A 82 -12.38 -0.47 -14.78
C ALA A 82 -11.86 -1.10 -16.09
N ARG A 83 -11.61 -0.24 -17.08
CA ARG A 83 -10.96 -0.65 -18.33
C ARG A 83 -9.49 -1.03 -18.11
N GLY A 84 -8.90 -0.58 -17.01
CA GLY A 84 -7.48 -0.67 -16.74
C GLY A 84 -6.73 0.50 -17.38
N LEU A 85 -5.57 0.82 -16.82
CA LEU A 85 -4.60 1.67 -17.48
C LEU A 85 -3.90 0.88 -18.59
N VAL A 86 -3.73 1.52 -19.75
CA VAL A 86 -2.88 1.02 -20.83
C VAL A 86 -1.76 2.04 -21.01
N PRO A 87 -0.60 1.88 -20.33
CA PRO A 87 0.45 2.91 -20.31
C PRO A 87 0.91 3.34 -21.71
N ALA A 88 0.96 2.41 -22.66
CA ALA A 88 1.35 2.68 -24.05
C ALA A 88 0.38 3.61 -24.81
N GLU A 89 -0.86 3.75 -24.33
CA GLU A 89 -1.87 4.65 -24.92
C GLU A 89 -1.85 6.05 -24.28
N LEU A 90 -1.09 6.23 -23.20
CA LEU A 90 -0.99 7.49 -22.48
C LEU A 90 0.23 8.30 -22.96
N SER A 91 0.06 9.61 -23.07
CA SER A 91 1.20 10.51 -23.22
C SER A 91 2.09 10.47 -21.97
N GLU A 92 3.35 10.89 -22.09
CA GLU A 92 4.25 10.99 -20.93
C GLU A 92 3.67 11.86 -19.81
N ASP A 93 3.11 13.03 -20.16
CA ASP A 93 2.45 13.92 -19.20
C ASP A 93 1.26 13.24 -18.51
N ALA A 94 0.45 12.47 -19.25
CA ALA A 94 -0.68 11.75 -18.68
C ALA A 94 -0.22 10.63 -17.74
N ARG A 95 0.86 9.92 -18.08
CA ARG A 95 1.48 8.91 -17.20
C ARG A 95 2.01 9.55 -15.92
N ARG A 96 2.71 10.69 -16.02
CA ARG A 96 3.22 11.45 -14.88
C ARG A 96 2.10 11.87 -13.94
N GLN A 97 1.08 12.56 -14.47
CA GLN A 97 -0.08 12.98 -13.69
C GLN A 97 -0.84 11.81 -13.07
N THR A 98 -0.91 10.66 -13.76
CA THR A 98 -1.55 9.45 -13.23
C THR A 98 -0.77 8.90 -12.05
N GLY A 99 0.55 8.76 -12.16
CA GLY A 99 1.38 8.25 -11.06
C GLY A 99 1.40 9.19 -9.86
N ASP A 100 1.48 10.50 -10.08
CA ASP A 100 1.42 11.51 -9.01
C ASP A 100 0.09 11.40 -8.22
N ARG A 101 -1.04 11.29 -8.94
CA ARG A 101 -2.36 11.10 -8.32
C ARG A 101 -2.46 9.78 -7.55
N ILE A 102 -1.87 8.69 -8.06
CA ILE A 102 -1.87 7.40 -7.37
C ILE A 102 -1.05 7.47 -6.06
N LEU A 103 0.09 8.16 -6.07
CA LEU A 103 0.88 8.41 -4.87
C LEU A 103 0.11 9.27 -3.85
N GLU A 104 -0.60 10.28 -4.30
CA GLU A 104 -1.43 11.10 -3.41
C GLU A 104 -2.64 10.33 -2.85
N ILE A 105 -3.26 9.44 -3.63
CA ILE A 105 -4.27 8.49 -3.12
C ILE A 105 -3.66 7.61 -2.03
N TYR A 106 -2.43 7.13 -2.23
CA TYR A 106 -1.72 6.29 -1.26
C TYR A 106 -1.54 7.00 0.08
N PHE A 107 -0.91 8.16 0.06
CA PHE A 107 -0.64 8.90 1.30
C PHE A 107 -1.92 9.48 1.92
N THR A 108 -2.87 9.98 1.11
CA THR A 108 -4.12 10.53 1.65
C THR A 108 -4.88 9.50 2.48
N GLN A 109 -4.94 8.24 2.04
CA GLN A 109 -5.61 7.19 2.83
C GLN A 109 -4.91 6.91 4.16
N ILE A 110 -3.57 6.91 4.19
CA ILE A 110 -2.80 6.72 5.43
C ILE A 110 -3.03 7.87 6.41
N PHE A 111 -3.10 9.11 5.94
CA PHE A 111 -3.16 10.29 6.81
C PHE A 111 -4.57 10.80 7.11
N ALA A 112 -5.59 10.44 6.33
CA ALA A 112 -6.95 10.98 6.50
C ALA A 112 -7.86 10.13 7.40
N GLY A 113 -7.60 8.83 7.55
CA GLY A 113 -8.49 7.93 8.30
C GLY A 113 -7.81 6.65 8.77
N ASP A 114 -8.57 5.76 9.39
CA ASP A 114 -8.13 4.44 9.84
C ASP A 114 -8.51 3.31 8.87
N GLU A 115 -9.30 3.61 7.84
CA GLU A 115 -9.67 2.68 6.78
C GLU A 115 -8.87 2.96 5.50
N THR A 116 -8.45 1.92 4.79
CA THR A 116 -7.73 2.04 3.51
C THR A 116 -8.16 0.97 2.55
N ILE A 117 -8.49 1.38 1.32
CA ILE A 117 -8.68 0.48 0.19
C ILE A 117 -7.31 0.15 -0.39
N LEU A 118 -6.96 -1.13 -0.36
CA LEU A 118 -5.64 -1.64 -0.74
C LEU A 118 -5.47 -1.78 -2.26
N ASP A 119 -6.58 -1.77 -3.02
CA ASP A 119 -6.57 -2.05 -4.45
C ASP A 119 -6.11 -0.84 -5.29
N LEU A 120 -4.79 -0.71 -5.44
CA LEU A 120 -4.13 0.25 -6.32
C LEU A 120 -3.63 -0.37 -7.63
N ARG A 121 -4.10 -1.57 -8.00
CA ARG A 121 -3.63 -2.25 -9.21
C ARG A 121 -4.03 -1.45 -10.45
N GLY A 122 -3.20 -1.46 -11.50
CA GLY A 122 -3.49 -0.74 -12.75
C GLY A 122 -4.83 -1.11 -13.39
N ASP A 123 -5.33 -2.33 -13.16
CA ASP A 123 -6.65 -2.80 -13.60
C ASP A 123 -7.84 -2.07 -12.95
N SER A 124 -7.58 -1.35 -11.86
CA SER A 124 -8.58 -0.62 -11.08
C SER A 124 -8.67 0.86 -11.47
N PHE A 125 -7.80 1.31 -12.37
CA PHE A 125 -7.76 2.70 -12.83
C PHE A 125 -8.16 2.81 -14.31
N SER A 126 -8.62 3.99 -14.69
CA SER A 126 -8.80 4.39 -16.09
C SER A 126 -8.76 5.91 -16.18
N THR A 127 -8.32 6.46 -17.30
CA THR A 127 -8.43 7.90 -17.58
C THR A 127 -9.75 8.18 -18.29
N SER A 128 -10.44 9.27 -17.93
CA SER A 128 -11.62 9.75 -18.67
C SER A 128 -11.27 10.89 -19.62
N GLU A 129 -12.17 11.20 -20.55
CA GLU A 129 -12.11 12.43 -21.34
C GLU A 129 -12.01 13.63 -20.38
N GLY A 130 -10.97 14.46 -20.52
CA GLY A 130 -10.67 15.57 -19.59
C GLY A 130 -9.53 15.33 -18.59
N ALA A 131 -8.83 14.19 -18.69
CA ALA A 131 -7.61 13.87 -17.91
C ALA A 131 -7.81 13.65 -16.40
N SER A 132 -9.05 13.49 -15.92
CA SER A 132 -9.33 13.05 -14.55
C SER A 132 -9.09 11.54 -14.40
N LEU A 133 -8.54 11.14 -13.25
CA LEU A 133 -8.27 9.73 -12.95
C LEU A 133 -9.53 9.09 -12.36
N GLN A 134 -10.06 8.06 -13.02
CA GLN A 134 -11.15 7.25 -12.46
C GLN A 134 -10.58 6.04 -11.73
N TRP A 135 -10.98 5.86 -10.48
CA TRP A 135 -10.58 4.73 -9.64
C TRP A 135 -11.80 3.87 -9.29
N ARG A 136 -11.73 2.58 -9.64
CA ARG A 136 -12.77 1.57 -9.39
C ARG A 136 -12.17 0.38 -8.63
N PRO A 137 -11.79 0.58 -7.36
CA PRO A 137 -11.18 -0.48 -6.58
C PRO A 137 -12.16 -1.62 -6.28
N LYS A 138 -11.64 -2.84 -6.13
CA LYS A 138 -12.39 -3.97 -5.58
C LYS A 138 -12.62 -3.80 -4.08
N ALA A 139 -13.57 -4.56 -3.54
CA ALA A 139 -13.92 -4.61 -2.11
C ALA A 139 -12.79 -5.23 -1.26
N PHE A 140 -11.68 -4.53 -1.20
CA PHE A 140 -10.45 -4.98 -0.58
C PHE A 140 -9.84 -3.84 0.22
N TYR A 141 -10.23 -3.80 1.48
CA TYR A 141 -9.85 -2.75 2.42
C TYR A 141 -9.47 -3.34 3.77
N VAL A 142 -8.75 -2.54 4.55
CA VAL A 142 -8.35 -2.84 5.93
C VAL A 142 -8.79 -1.70 6.83
N GLN A 143 -9.10 -2.03 8.08
CA GLN A 143 -9.10 -1.05 9.16
C GLN A 143 -7.81 -1.24 9.97
N TRP A 144 -6.96 -0.22 9.98
CA TRP A 144 -5.69 -0.27 10.67
C TRP A 144 -5.88 -0.28 12.18
N GLN A 145 -5.06 -1.06 12.89
CA GLN A 145 -4.95 -0.89 14.34
C GLN A 145 -4.27 0.45 14.63
N SER A 146 -4.80 1.21 15.60
CA SER A 146 -4.36 2.58 15.92
C SER A 146 -2.85 2.68 16.12
N ASP A 147 -2.25 1.75 16.88
CA ASP A 147 -0.82 1.78 17.21
C ASP A 147 0.04 1.53 15.97
N PHE A 148 -0.41 0.64 15.08
CA PHE A 148 0.27 0.37 13.81
C PHE A 148 0.17 1.58 12.88
N LEU A 149 -1.02 2.17 12.75
CA LEU A 149 -1.23 3.33 11.90
C LEU A 149 -0.44 4.55 12.39
N GLN A 150 -0.40 4.78 13.71
CA GLN A 150 0.40 5.85 14.28
C GLN A 150 1.88 5.61 14.04
N GLY A 151 2.37 4.38 14.24
CA GLY A 151 3.74 4.01 13.89
C GLY A 151 4.09 4.27 12.43
N LEU A 152 3.18 3.92 11.51
CA LEU A 152 3.36 4.16 10.07
C LEU A 152 3.39 5.66 9.72
N ARG A 153 2.51 6.45 10.33
CA ARG A 153 2.47 7.91 10.15
C ARG A 153 3.72 8.59 10.68
N ASP A 154 4.17 8.21 11.88
CA ASP A 154 5.39 8.73 12.49
C ASP A 154 6.62 8.34 11.66
N LEU A 155 6.63 7.14 11.10
CA LEU A 155 7.69 6.67 10.22
C LEU A 155 7.77 7.49 8.93
N TYR A 156 6.65 7.67 8.21
CA TYR A 156 6.65 8.47 6.99
C TYR A 156 6.95 9.95 7.25
N ALA A 157 6.34 10.54 8.28
CA ALA A 157 6.60 11.93 8.63
C ALA A 157 8.05 12.14 9.07
N GLY A 158 8.57 11.25 9.92
CA GLY A 158 9.96 11.25 10.37
C GLY A 158 10.95 11.21 9.21
N PHE A 159 10.68 10.36 8.21
CA PHE A 159 11.53 10.24 7.04
C PHE A 159 11.44 11.46 6.10
N TYR A 160 10.23 11.86 5.68
CA TYR A 160 10.07 12.90 4.65
C TYR A 160 10.20 14.34 5.17
N LEU A 161 10.04 14.57 6.48
CA LEU A 161 10.25 15.87 7.13
C LEU A 161 11.63 15.98 7.80
N ASP A 162 12.48 14.96 7.63
CA ASP A 162 13.82 14.93 8.23
C ASP A 162 13.77 15.03 9.78
N GLU A 163 12.74 14.44 10.40
CA GLU A 163 12.50 14.41 11.86
C GLU A 163 12.95 13.06 12.47
N GLU A 164 14.26 12.90 12.68
CA GLU A 164 14.89 11.65 13.14
C GLU A 164 14.22 11.04 14.39
N ALA A 165 13.93 11.85 15.41
CA ALA A 165 13.30 11.36 16.63
C ALA A 165 11.90 10.77 16.38
N ARG A 166 11.15 11.33 15.42
CA ARG A 166 9.83 10.82 15.04
C ARG A 166 9.93 9.56 14.20
N PHE A 167 10.93 9.50 13.32
CA PHE A 167 11.25 8.29 12.56
C PHE A 167 11.55 7.11 13.48
N GLU A 168 12.44 7.31 14.46
CA GLU A 168 12.81 6.31 15.46
C GLU A 168 11.61 5.89 16.33
N ALA A 169 10.74 6.83 16.72
CA ALA A 169 9.51 6.51 17.43
C ALA A 169 8.56 5.64 16.58
N GLY A 170 8.46 5.93 15.28
CA GLY A 170 7.71 5.12 14.31
C GLY A 170 8.27 3.70 14.20
N LEU A 171 9.59 3.56 14.03
CA LEU A 171 10.28 2.27 14.02
C LEU A 171 9.99 1.47 15.29
N HIS A 172 10.12 2.09 16.46
CA HIS A 172 9.86 1.42 17.74
C HIS A 172 8.41 0.94 17.86
N ARG A 173 7.43 1.78 17.50
CA ARG A 173 6.00 1.40 17.51
C ARG A 173 5.69 0.22 16.58
N LEU A 174 6.37 0.15 15.45
CA LEU A 174 6.22 -0.91 14.47
C LEU A 174 7.04 -2.17 14.80
N GLY A 175 7.87 -2.13 15.84
CA GLY A 175 8.80 -3.22 16.18
C GLY A 175 9.97 -3.35 15.20
N LEU A 176 10.30 -2.27 14.49
CA LEU A 176 11.31 -2.19 13.43
C LEU A 176 12.57 -1.43 13.83
N GLN A 177 12.78 -1.09 15.12
CA GLN A 177 13.96 -0.35 15.61
C GLN A 177 15.32 -0.94 15.17
N ASN A 178 15.28 -2.20 14.78
CA ASN A 178 16.41 -3.04 14.43
C ASN A 178 16.58 -3.21 12.91
N SER A 179 15.62 -2.73 12.12
CA SER A 179 15.59 -2.82 10.67
C SER A 179 15.63 -1.43 10.02
N GLY A 180 16.04 -0.40 10.77
CA GLY A 180 16.08 0.99 10.33
C GLY A 180 16.83 1.15 9.00
N ASP A 181 18.06 0.62 8.91
CA ASP A 181 18.86 0.70 7.68
C ASP A 181 18.19 0.03 6.47
N ALA A 182 17.60 -1.15 6.67
CA ALA A 182 16.89 -1.88 5.61
C ALA A 182 15.64 -1.11 5.15
N LEU A 183 14.97 -0.43 6.08
CA LEU A 183 13.78 0.36 5.78
C LEU A 183 14.11 1.73 5.18
N VAL A 184 15.18 2.39 5.60
CA VAL A 184 15.72 3.59 4.94
C VAL A 184 16.11 3.23 3.50
N SER A 185 16.81 2.11 3.30
CA SER A 185 17.11 1.58 1.97
C SER A 185 15.84 1.34 1.14
N HIS A 186 14.77 0.81 1.76
CA HIS A 186 13.48 0.63 1.12
C HIS A 186 12.78 1.95 0.74
N LEU A 187 12.73 2.91 1.66
CA LEU A 187 12.13 4.23 1.42
C LEU A 187 12.92 5.05 0.39
N GLY A 188 14.19 4.70 0.17
CA GLY A 188 15.08 5.30 -0.80
C GLY A 188 16.12 6.22 -0.15
N SER A 189 17.11 6.60 -0.96
CA SER A 189 18.12 7.59 -0.58
C SER A 189 17.95 8.89 -1.36
N GLY A 190 18.35 10.01 -0.76
CA GLY A 190 18.15 11.34 -1.36
C GLY A 190 16.78 11.94 -1.04
N ASP A 191 16.42 13.01 -1.74
CA ASP A 191 15.24 13.84 -1.44
C ASP A 191 13.89 13.24 -1.86
N GLN A 192 13.89 12.05 -2.48
CA GLN A 192 12.73 11.35 -3.03
C GLN A 192 11.86 12.19 -3.98
N ARG A 193 12.47 13.18 -4.68
CA ARG A 193 11.80 13.99 -5.71
C ARG A 193 11.79 13.33 -7.09
N SER A 194 12.63 12.32 -7.30
CA SER A 194 12.71 11.54 -8.55
C SER A 194 12.96 10.06 -8.21
N VAL A 195 11.89 9.28 -8.13
CA VAL A 195 11.94 7.87 -7.72
C VAL A 195 11.46 6.98 -8.86
N ARG A 196 12.31 6.03 -9.27
CA ARG A 196 11.95 4.94 -10.17
C ARG A 196 11.48 3.74 -9.35
N PHE A 197 10.29 3.23 -9.66
CA PHE A 197 9.72 2.06 -8.99
C PHE A 197 10.15 0.78 -9.69
N GLU A 198 10.63 -0.19 -8.91
CA GLU A 198 11.02 -1.52 -9.38
C GLU A 198 10.50 -2.57 -8.40
N THR A 199 9.57 -3.42 -8.83
CA THR A 199 8.96 -4.46 -7.99
C THR A 199 10.02 -5.46 -7.51
N SER A 200 11.06 -5.72 -8.30
CA SER A 200 12.19 -6.58 -7.92
C SER A 200 13.02 -6.01 -6.76
N ALA A 201 13.30 -4.70 -6.77
CA ALA A 201 13.98 -3.99 -5.70
C ALA A 201 13.12 -3.94 -4.43
N PHE A 202 11.81 -3.69 -4.59
CA PHE A 202 10.83 -3.80 -3.51
C PHE A 202 10.88 -5.18 -2.84
N HIS A 203 10.86 -6.27 -3.62
CA HIS A 203 10.92 -7.62 -3.06
C HIS A 203 12.17 -7.89 -2.25
N THR A 204 13.32 -7.43 -2.74
CA THR A 204 14.60 -7.59 -2.06
C THR A 204 14.61 -6.84 -0.74
N SER A 205 14.26 -5.54 -0.75
CA SER A 205 14.26 -4.71 0.46
C SER A 205 13.29 -5.21 1.55
N PHE A 206 12.10 -5.66 1.17
CA PHE A 206 11.15 -6.27 2.11
C PHE A 206 11.63 -7.63 2.62
N HIS A 207 12.25 -8.45 1.76
CA HIS A 207 12.85 -9.72 2.18
C HIS A 207 13.93 -9.48 3.24
N ASP A 208 14.83 -8.53 3.01
CA ASP A 208 15.91 -8.19 3.94
C ASP A 208 15.37 -7.65 5.27
N THR A 209 14.33 -6.81 5.22
CA THR A 209 13.62 -6.36 6.42
C THR A 209 13.03 -7.52 7.22
N PHE A 210 12.44 -8.52 6.56
CA PHE A 210 11.90 -9.71 7.22
C PHE A 210 13.00 -10.63 7.76
N LEU A 211 14.11 -10.80 7.04
CA LEU A 211 15.27 -11.55 7.56
C LEU A 211 15.82 -10.88 8.82
N ALA A 212 15.98 -9.56 8.83
CA ALA A 212 16.44 -8.81 10.00
C ALA A 212 15.52 -8.98 11.21
N CYS A 213 14.19 -9.01 10.99
CA CYS A 213 13.22 -9.27 12.05
C CYS A 213 13.32 -10.72 12.57
N ARG A 214 13.43 -11.69 11.65
CA ARG A 214 13.53 -13.13 11.96
C ARG A 214 14.77 -13.43 12.79
N ASP A 215 15.93 -12.96 12.34
CA ASP A 215 17.21 -13.24 12.96
C ASP A 215 17.30 -12.69 14.39
N ARG A 216 16.40 -11.77 14.75
CA ARG A 216 16.26 -11.16 16.07
C ARG A 216 15.04 -11.66 16.86
N GLY A 217 14.29 -12.62 16.32
CA GLY A 217 13.11 -13.19 16.97
C GLY A 217 11.95 -12.20 17.14
N VAL A 218 11.89 -11.15 16.33
CA VAL A 218 10.82 -10.15 16.37
C VAL A 218 9.62 -10.66 15.57
N ALA A 219 8.45 -10.67 16.21
CA ALA A 219 7.19 -10.96 15.55
C ALA A 219 6.60 -9.67 14.96
N LEU A 220 6.27 -9.68 13.67
CA LEU A 220 5.64 -8.54 13.01
C LEU A 220 4.15 -8.42 13.36
N HIS A 221 3.70 -7.17 13.45
CA HIS A 221 2.30 -6.81 13.61
C HIS A 221 1.43 -7.36 12.45
N ARG A 222 0.18 -7.74 12.73
CA ARG A 222 -0.70 -8.37 11.72
C ARG A 222 -0.94 -7.50 10.49
N ASN A 223 -1.01 -6.18 10.68
CA ASN A 223 -1.27 -5.23 9.60
C ASN A 223 -0.07 -5.08 8.63
N PHE A 224 1.11 -5.63 8.90
CA PHE A 224 2.20 -5.67 7.91
C PHE A 224 1.82 -6.43 6.64
N LEU A 225 0.94 -7.44 6.75
CA LEU A 225 0.42 -8.13 5.57
C LEU A 225 -0.39 -7.16 4.68
N ALA A 226 -1.27 -6.37 5.28
CA ALA A 226 -2.08 -5.38 4.57
C ALA A 226 -1.20 -4.27 3.96
N LEU A 227 -0.20 -3.79 4.71
CA LEU A 227 0.76 -2.80 4.21
C LEU A 227 1.58 -3.34 3.02
N GLY A 228 2.09 -4.57 3.13
CA GLY A 228 2.83 -5.21 2.03
C GLY A 228 1.97 -5.36 0.77
N ILE A 229 0.70 -5.75 0.91
CA ILE A 229 -0.26 -5.81 -0.20
C ILE A 229 -0.44 -4.44 -0.84
N TYR A 230 -0.62 -3.40 -0.02
CA TYR A 230 -0.85 -2.04 -0.49
C TYR A 230 0.34 -1.51 -1.30
N LEU A 231 1.55 -1.74 -0.79
CA LEU A 231 2.79 -1.34 -1.44
C LEU A 231 3.06 -2.14 -2.72
N VAL A 232 2.83 -3.46 -2.74
CA VAL A 232 2.95 -4.23 -3.99
C VAL A 232 2.03 -3.67 -5.07
N CYS A 233 0.78 -3.35 -4.73
CA CYS A 233 -0.15 -2.78 -5.70
C CYS A 233 0.31 -1.39 -6.19
N LEU A 234 0.90 -0.59 -5.31
CA LEU A 234 1.48 0.70 -5.64
C LEU A 234 2.70 0.56 -6.58
N TYR A 235 3.64 -0.31 -6.25
CA TYR A 235 4.85 -0.53 -7.05
C TYR A 235 4.50 -1.08 -8.43
N ASP A 236 3.60 -2.06 -8.51
CA ASP A 236 3.15 -2.66 -9.78
C ASP A 236 2.60 -1.60 -10.74
N VAL A 237 1.71 -0.72 -10.26
CA VAL A 237 1.13 0.32 -11.12
C VAL A 237 2.14 1.41 -11.47
N LEU A 238 2.97 1.87 -10.53
CA LEU A 238 3.94 2.95 -10.80
C LEU A 238 5.10 2.48 -11.69
N GLU A 239 5.58 1.25 -11.52
CA GLU A 239 6.58 0.64 -12.41
C GLU A 239 6.04 0.53 -13.84
N SER A 240 4.76 0.14 -14.00
CA SER A 240 4.13 0.02 -15.33
C SER A 240 4.04 1.34 -16.10
N LEU A 241 4.13 2.48 -15.42
CA LEU A 241 4.12 3.80 -16.05
C LEU A 241 5.48 4.19 -16.64
N GLU A 242 6.55 3.46 -16.30
CA GLU A 242 7.91 3.62 -16.85
C GLU A 242 8.49 5.04 -16.68
N LEU A 243 8.19 5.70 -15.56
CA LEU A 243 8.64 7.05 -15.24
C LEU A 243 9.24 7.13 -13.83
N GLU A 244 9.81 8.30 -13.53
CA GLU A 244 10.21 8.71 -12.19
C GLU A 244 9.17 9.67 -11.61
N PHE A 245 8.90 9.54 -10.30
CA PHE A 245 7.85 10.27 -9.60
C PHE A 245 8.35 11.03 -8.37
N ASP A 246 7.68 12.13 -8.04
CA ASP A 246 7.96 12.94 -6.85
C ASP A 246 7.19 12.40 -5.63
N VAL A 247 7.80 11.41 -4.94
CA VAL A 247 7.19 10.75 -3.79
C VAL A 247 7.15 11.69 -2.59
N ARG A 248 8.21 12.48 -2.34
CA ARG A 248 8.22 13.47 -1.25
C ARG A 248 7.15 14.53 -1.46
N GLY A 249 6.99 15.04 -2.68
CA GLY A 249 5.95 16.00 -3.01
C GLY A 249 4.55 15.44 -2.85
N ALA A 250 4.32 14.17 -3.24
CA ALA A 250 3.04 13.51 -3.01
C ALA A 250 2.73 13.36 -1.51
N PHE A 251 3.73 13.02 -0.69
CA PHE A 251 3.62 13.00 0.77
C PHE A 251 3.28 14.40 1.31
N GLU A 252 4.02 15.45 0.92
CA GLU A 252 3.85 16.83 1.40
C GLU A 252 2.44 17.36 1.09
N ARG A 253 1.90 17.09 -0.10
CA ARG A 253 0.51 17.44 -0.47
C ARG A 253 -0.53 16.64 0.32
N SER A 254 -0.17 15.43 0.74
CA SER A 254 -1.06 14.49 1.42
C SER A 254 -1.01 14.56 2.95
N CYS A 255 0.00 15.19 3.56
CA CYS A 255 0.03 15.41 5.01
C CYS A 255 -0.22 16.87 5.40
N VAL A 256 -1.42 17.18 5.93
CA VAL A 256 -1.82 18.56 6.31
C VAL A 256 -1.51 18.86 7.79
N SER A 257 -1.04 17.89 8.57
CA SER A 257 -0.77 18.04 10.01
C SER A 257 0.31 17.09 10.52
N CYS A 258 1.25 16.71 9.65
CA CYS A 258 2.52 16.17 10.09
C CYS A 258 3.34 17.35 10.64
#